data_AF-A0A4R1RV16-F1
#
_entry.id   AF-A0A4R1RV16-F1
#
_cell.length_a   1.000
_cell.length_b   1.000
_cell.length_c   1.000
_cell.angle_alpha   90.00
_cell.angle_beta   90.00
_cell.angle_gamma   90.00
#
_symmetry.space_group_name_H-M   'P 1'
#
loop_
_entity.id
_entity.type
_entity.pdbx_description
1 polymer ?
#
loop_
_entity_poly.entity_id
_entity_poly.type
_entity_poly.pdbx_seq_one_letter_code
_entity_poly.pdbx_strand_id
1 'polypeptide(L)'
;MSKPDLVRMVEAFDRLAEAGFAMGPEWEAVHEICQAHEGEKPFDWGHAICHRIEGDDWNAGYWYRRAGKERSSGSVAEEWAAAKAELSASL
;
A
#
# COMPACT_ATOMS: atom_id res chain seq x y z
N MET A 1 10.35 10.51 5.49
CA MET A 1 9.11 10.62 4.71
C MET A 1 8.93 11.99 4.12
N SER A 2 9.04 12.04 2.80
CA SER A 2 8.68 13.18 1.97
C SER A 2 7.15 13.27 1.84
N LYS A 3 6.54 14.38 2.27
CA LYS A 3 5.07 14.59 2.14
C LYS A 3 4.57 14.47 0.70
N PRO A 4 5.26 15.04 -0.32
CA PRO A 4 4.86 14.86 -1.71
C PRO A 4 4.80 13.40 -2.17
N ASP A 5 5.74 12.56 -1.71
CA ASP A 5 5.77 11.15 -2.13
C ASP A 5 4.67 10.34 -1.45
N LEU A 6 4.31 10.69 -0.21
CA LEU A 6 3.15 10.10 0.45
C LEU A 6 1.84 10.46 -0.27
N VAL A 7 1.67 11.72 -0.69
CA VAL A 7 0.51 12.14 -1.51
C VAL A 7 0.44 11.32 -2.79
N ARG A 8 1.55 11.20 -3.53
CA ARG A 8 1.62 10.40 -4.76
C ARG A 8 1.25 8.95 -4.55
N MET A 9 1.70 8.33 -3.45
CA MET A 9 1.34 6.96 -3.11
C MET A 9 -0.16 6.82 -2.86
N VAL A 10 -0.76 7.73 -2.10
CA VAL A 10 -2.21 7.74 -1.83
C VAL A 10 -3.02 7.91 -3.12
N GLU A 11 -2.63 8.85 -3.98
CA GLU A 11 -3.29 9.06 -5.28
C GLU A 11 -3.13 7.84 -6.21
N ALA A 12 -1.98 7.18 -6.21
CA ALA A 12 -1.78 5.96 -6.97
C ALA A 12 -2.68 4.81 -6.48
N PHE A 13 -2.80 4.65 -5.16
CA PHE A 13 -3.72 3.66 -4.61
C PHE A 13 -5.20 3.98 -4.88
N ASP A 14 -5.60 5.24 -4.97
CA ASP A 14 -6.96 5.61 -5.38
C ASP A 14 -7.27 5.12 -6.79
N ARG A 15 -6.33 5.28 -7.73
CA ARG A 15 -6.47 4.71 -9.09
C ARG A 15 -6.50 3.18 -9.07
N LEU A 16 -5.68 2.56 -8.24
CA LEU A 16 -5.71 1.10 -8.06
C LEU A 16 -7.06 0.62 -7.48
N ALA A 17 -7.67 1.40 -6.57
CA ALA A 17 -8.99 1.11 -6.03
C ALA A 17 -10.07 1.23 -7.11
N GLU A 18 -10.02 2.25 -7.97
CA GLU A 18 -10.89 2.39 -9.14
C GLU A 18 -10.73 1.23 -10.13
N ALA A 19 -9.51 0.71 -10.28
CA ALA A 19 -9.20 -0.48 -11.06
C ALA A 19 -9.57 -1.81 -10.36
N GLY A 20 -10.22 -1.76 -9.19
CA GLY A 20 -10.71 -2.93 -8.47
C GLY A 20 -9.64 -3.73 -7.74
N PHE A 21 -8.51 -3.11 -7.38
CA PHE A 21 -7.37 -3.77 -6.73
C PHE A 21 -6.90 -5.02 -7.48
N ALA A 22 -6.81 -4.93 -8.81
CA ALA A 22 -6.26 -5.99 -9.64
C ALA A 22 -4.81 -5.69 -10.01
N MET A 23 -4.01 -6.75 -10.22
CA MET A 23 -2.71 -6.59 -10.86
C MET A 23 -2.86 -5.97 -12.25
N GLY A 24 -1.97 -5.04 -12.58
CA GLY A 24 -2.04 -4.24 -13.80
C GLY A 24 -1.28 -2.92 -13.64
N PRO A 25 -1.45 -1.97 -14.57
CA PRO A 25 -0.66 -0.72 -14.58
C PRO A 25 -0.77 0.10 -13.30
N GLU A 26 -1.96 0.18 -12.70
CA GLU A 26 -2.13 0.93 -11.44
C GLU A 26 -1.49 0.22 -10.24
N TRP A 27 -1.48 -1.12 -10.25
CA TRP A 27 -0.76 -1.90 -9.23
C TRP A 27 0.75 -1.72 -9.39
N GLU A 28 1.26 -1.74 -10.62
CA GLU A 28 2.68 -1.53 -10.91
C GLU A 28 3.12 -0.13 -10.48
N ALA A 29 2.32 0.89 -10.77
CA ALA A 29 2.59 2.26 -10.33
C ALA A 29 2.69 2.39 -8.80
N VAL A 30 1.78 1.76 -8.06
CA VAL A 30 1.84 1.74 -6.59
C VAL A 30 3.08 0.99 -6.12
N HIS A 31 3.33 -0.19 -6.68
CA HIS A 31 4.45 -1.05 -6.30
C HIS A 31 5.80 -0.34 -6.54
N GLU A 32 5.97 0.34 -7.67
CA GLU A 32 7.18 1.12 -7.98
C GLU A 32 7.39 2.28 -7.00
N ILE A 33 6.33 3.01 -6.65
CA ILE A 33 6.40 4.08 -5.65
C ILE A 33 6.82 3.50 -4.29
N CYS A 34 6.20 2.41 -3.84
CA CYS A 34 6.55 1.76 -2.58
C CYS A 34 8.01 1.26 -2.60
N GLN A 35 8.43 0.63 -3.69
CA GLN A 35 9.78 0.10 -3.86
C GLN A 35 10.87 1.19 -3.83
N ALA A 36 10.57 2.38 -4.34
CA ALA A 36 11.50 3.53 -4.28
C ALA A 36 11.72 4.07 -2.86
N HIS A 37 10.85 3.71 -1.91
CA HIS A 37 10.81 4.23 -0.54
C HIS A 37 10.84 3.11 0.53
N GLU A 38 11.33 1.92 0.19
CA GLU A 38 11.44 0.81 1.13
C GLU A 38 12.18 1.22 2.42
N GLY A 39 11.59 0.90 3.57
CA GLY A 39 12.13 1.18 4.92
C GLY A 39 11.45 2.35 5.61
N GLU A 40 10.68 3.10 4.84
CA GLU A 40 9.72 4.03 5.36
C GLU A 40 8.39 3.31 5.59
N LYS A 41 7.99 3.15 6.86
CA LYS A 41 6.82 2.35 7.27
C LYS A 41 5.55 2.57 6.43
N PRO A 42 5.19 3.82 6.03
CA PRO A 42 4.03 4.07 5.17
C PRO A 42 4.12 3.38 3.80
N PHE A 43 5.30 3.39 3.18
CA PHE A 43 5.54 2.76 1.89
C PHE A 43 5.68 1.25 2.03
N ASP A 44 6.32 0.77 3.10
CA ASP A 44 6.35 -0.66 3.43
C ASP A 44 4.93 -1.23 3.62
N TRP A 45 4.00 -0.44 4.17
CA TRP A 45 2.60 -0.88 4.29
C TRP A 45 1.92 -0.96 2.92
N GLY A 46 2.14 0.05 2.06
CA GLY A 46 1.67 0.00 0.68
C GLY A 46 2.21 -1.21 -0.08
N HIS A 47 3.48 -1.54 0.11
CA HIS A 47 4.12 -2.73 -0.47
C HIS A 47 3.47 -4.03 0.00
N ALA A 48 3.12 -4.10 1.28
CA ALA A 48 2.41 -5.23 1.86
C ALA A 48 1.03 -5.43 1.23
N ILE A 49 0.30 -4.34 0.97
CA ILE A 49 -1.01 -4.38 0.29
C ILE A 49 -0.84 -4.83 -1.17
N CYS A 50 0.22 -4.41 -1.86
CA CYS A 50 0.49 -4.85 -3.23
C CYS A 50 0.72 -6.36 -3.33
N HIS A 51 1.55 -6.94 -2.46
CA HIS A 51 1.76 -8.39 -2.44
C HIS A 51 0.52 -9.16 -1.96
N ARG A 52 -0.30 -8.54 -1.11
CA ARG A 52 -1.61 -9.09 -0.74
C ARG A 52 -2.56 -9.17 -1.96
N ILE A 53 -2.54 -8.17 -2.85
CA ILE A 53 -3.30 -8.17 -4.10
C ILE A 53 -2.79 -9.24 -5.07
N GLU A 54 -1.46 -9.39 -5.17
CA GLU A 54 -0.80 -10.41 -5.99
C GLU A 54 -1.08 -11.85 -5.52
N GLY A 55 -1.38 -12.03 -4.23
CA GLY A 55 -1.59 -13.33 -3.60
C GLY A 55 -0.32 -13.97 -3.03
N ASP A 56 0.78 -13.21 -2.95
CA ASP A 56 2.01 -13.63 -2.26
C ASP A 56 1.90 -13.35 -0.76
N ASP A 57 1.21 -14.24 -0.06
CA ASP A 57 0.96 -14.11 1.38
C ASP A 57 2.24 -14.07 2.22
N TRP A 58 3.30 -14.76 1.79
CA TRP A 58 4.57 -14.81 2.53
C TRP A 58 5.28 -13.45 2.46
N ASN A 59 5.36 -12.87 1.26
CA ASN A 59 6.02 -11.60 1.06
C ASN A 59 5.17 -10.45 1.60
N ALA A 60 3.84 -10.49 1.41
CA ALA A 60 2.92 -9.56 2.07
C ALA A 60 3.17 -9.56 3.59
N GLY A 61 3.27 -10.73 4.22
CA GLY A 61 3.58 -10.87 5.64
C GLY A 61 4.94 -10.29 6.04
N TYR A 62 5.96 -10.38 5.17
CA TYR A 62 7.25 -9.72 5.39
C TYR A 62 7.11 -8.20 5.45
N TRP A 63 6.42 -7.60 4.48
CA TRP A 63 6.23 -6.16 4.40
C TRP A 63 5.32 -5.60 5.50
N TYR A 64 4.24 -6.31 5.88
CA TYR A 64 3.42 -5.94 7.03
C TYR A 64 4.26 -5.81 8.31
N ARG A 65 5.14 -6.78 8.58
CA ARG A 65 6.05 -6.74 9.74
C ARG A 65 6.99 -5.54 9.66
N ARG A 66 7.53 -5.24 8.48
CA ARG A 66 8.44 -4.09 8.26
C ARG A 66 7.74 -2.75 8.50
N ALA A 67 6.48 -2.64 8.06
CA ALA A 67 5.61 -1.50 8.31
C ALA A 67 5.18 -1.36 9.79
N GLY A 68 5.32 -2.42 10.59
CA GLY A 68 4.77 -2.49 11.95
C GLY A 68 3.24 -2.54 11.95
N LYS A 69 2.65 -3.20 10.95
CA LYS A 69 1.21 -3.37 10.75
C LYS A 69 0.87 -4.85 10.75
N GLU A 70 -0.39 -5.15 11.08
CA GLU A 70 -0.96 -6.48 10.89
C GLU A 70 -1.85 -6.46 9.65
N ARG A 71 -1.87 -7.58 8.92
CA ARG A 71 -2.79 -7.75 7.79
C ARG A 71 -4.23 -7.72 8.30
N SER A 72 -5.07 -6.88 7.70
CA SER A 72 -6.50 -6.86 8.00
C SER A 72 -7.19 -8.20 7.67
N SER A 73 -8.14 -8.61 8.51
CA SER A 73 -9.03 -9.75 8.23
C SER A 73 -10.13 -9.42 7.22
N GLY A 74 -10.40 -8.13 6.99
CA GLY A 74 -11.32 -7.65 5.96
C GLY A 74 -10.70 -7.68 4.56
N SER A 75 -11.44 -7.25 3.55
CA SER A 75 -10.99 -7.09 2.16
C SER A 75 -9.83 -6.10 2.01
N VAL A 76 -9.15 -6.14 0.85
CA VAL A 76 -8.12 -5.14 0.50
C VAL A 76 -8.72 -3.73 0.48
N ALA A 77 -9.96 -3.57 0.02
CA ALA A 77 -10.63 -2.28 -0.02
C ALA A 77 -10.84 -1.69 1.39
N GLU A 78 -11.25 -2.52 2.35
CA GLU A 78 -11.41 -2.10 3.75
C GLU A 78 -10.06 -1.75 4.39
N GLU A 79 -9.03 -2.54 4.12
CA GLU A 79 -7.66 -2.25 4.58
C GLU A 79 -7.14 -0.94 3.99
N TRP A 80 -7.30 -0.73 2.68
CA TRP A 80 -6.88 0.51 2.03
C TRP A 80 -7.63 1.72 2.58
N ALA A 81 -8.95 1.63 2.81
CA ALA A 81 -9.71 2.72 3.39
C ALA A 81 -9.19 3.14 4.77
N ALA A 82 -8.86 2.16 5.62
CA ALA A 82 -8.25 2.41 6.94
C ALA A 82 -6.84 3.00 6.82
N ALA A 83 -6.01 2.43 5.94
CA ALA A 83 -4.66 2.93 5.68
C ALA A 83 -4.68 4.37 5.17
N LYS A 84 -5.50 4.67 4.17
CA LYS A 84 -5.66 6.01 3.60
C LYS A 84 -6.03 7.04 4.66
N ALA A 85 -6.95 6.72 5.57
CA ALA A 85 -7.34 7.61 6.65
C ALA A 85 -6.16 7.94 7.58
N GLU A 86 -5.37 6.93 7.96
CA GLU A 86 -4.18 7.10 8.81
C GLU A 86 -3.07 7.90 8.11
N LEU A 87 -2.79 7.57 6.84
CA LEU A 87 -1.77 8.22 6.03
C LEU A 87 -2.13 9.69 5.77
N SER A 88 -3.40 9.98 5.51
CA SER A 88 -3.89 11.33 5.25
C SER A 88 -3.88 12.21 6.49
N ALA A 89 -4.02 11.64 7.69
CA ALA A 89 -3.88 12.40 8.94
C ALA A 89 -2.44 12.89 9.19
N SER A 90 -1.47 12.34 8.46
CA SER A 90 -0.04 12.68 8.57
C SER A 90 0.45 13.63 7.46
N LEU A 91 -0.43 14.04 6.55
CA LEU A 91 -0.16 15.01 5.48
C LEU A 91 -0.28 16.45 5.99
#